data_AF-A0A935SV85-F1
#
_entry.id   AF-A0A935SV85-F1
#
_cell.length_a   1.000
_cell.length_b   1.000
_cell.length_c   1.000
_cell.angle_alpha   90.00
_cell.angle_beta   90.00
_cell.angle_gamma   90.00
#
_symmetry.space_group_name_H-M   'P 1'
#
loop_
_entity.id
_entity.type
_entity.pdbx_description
1 polymer ?
#
loop_
_entity_poly.entity_id
_entity_poly.type
_entity_poly.pdbx_seq_one_letter_code
_entity_poly.pdbx_strand_id
1 'polypeptide(L)'
;MNEVTIEKTRSREGEKGAAMVMALLVSFLLLAASAGLLLESALNTQNVTDATAEQQAYNAAESGIQSAVNVLRGNVVPNPLLDTSKAATDPANKITFVKALKLSSSNTFGDPATVSRLSRWFDYDDTCSDRVVLGGVACNRQNGYGFAVALSDPDNTGTRLSFSTSGQLFDADIGDPTQKTYGTGMNKVVVKYYPNAAVDLDVSGAPASTNFGRFVLTITGTGATIPAFNRFEIVIRMTKPYVVTRVIRGYIETNSTGTANPPKIIFDAQTFTMQGSTMTLGFGWGLPANVAVMGPPQRYGYEATLSTGDNVITGTVESPEPTRILIRSTGFGPRGAVKRLEAIVQKDFFNGLTAPATLTLVGPPSTTSPATTFMFNPGSSNVTVYSGDDVVSTDIIPPIGTTNSSNLDTVESSVSGEPPHPFNGTVIGSPSNVGSEMPDWLSNPTNLDATVRSLATVAQSSGRFFPSGVNPTSFGNNLTGQGITFCDGNCTFTGNGGGIMVVTGKLTLNGNFSFNGLIIVTGQAGVDRSGGGNGTIQGNIVISPYEGSRIQDGINPSSSANFLSPQYNLSGGGNSTVVYNSQTVAGGLVAVSNFVLGVVEK
;
A
#
# COMPACT_ATOMS: atom_id res chain seq x y z
N MET A 1 34.19 111.46 -39.99
CA MET A 1 32.88 111.43 -40.68
C MET A 1 32.23 110.11 -40.32
N ASN A 2 31.14 110.14 -39.56
CA ASN A 2 30.43 108.95 -39.08
C ASN A 2 29.56 108.39 -40.21
N GLU A 3 29.81 107.15 -40.60
CA GLU A 3 28.95 106.39 -41.51
C GLU A 3 27.91 105.65 -40.67
N VAL A 4 26.66 106.10 -40.76
CA VAL A 4 25.52 105.52 -40.05
C VAL A 4 25.00 104.33 -40.85
N THR A 5 25.27 103.12 -40.36
CA THR A 5 24.71 101.87 -40.90
C THR A 5 23.24 101.77 -40.48
N ILE A 6 22.32 101.99 -41.43
CA ILE A 6 20.88 101.79 -41.22
C ILE A 6 20.59 100.30 -41.32
N GLU A 7 20.43 99.63 -40.18
CA GLU A 7 19.96 98.25 -40.13
C GLU A 7 18.44 98.20 -40.38
N LYS A 8 18.05 97.58 -41.49
CA LYS A 8 16.68 97.49 -42.00
C LYS A 8 15.86 96.54 -41.13
N THR A 9 15.09 97.05 -40.17
CA THR A 9 14.10 96.27 -39.42
C THR A 9 12.97 95.79 -40.35
N ARG A 10 13.01 94.52 -40.75
CA ARG A 10 11.90 93.88 -41.48
C ARG A 10 10.65 93.89 -40.59
N SER A 11 9.60 94.58 -41.02
CA SER A 11 8.28 94.50 -40.39
C SER A 11 7.74 93.08 -40.52
N ARG A 12 7.56 92.40 -39.38
CA ARG A 12 7.07 91.01 -39.24
C ARG A 12 5.59 90.95 -38.83
N GLU A 13 4.80 91.99 -39.10
CA GLU A 13 3.39 92.04 -38.66
C GLU A 13 2.53 90.92 -39.26
N GLY A 14 2.86 90.41 -40.45
CA GLY A 14 2.19 89.26 -41.07
C GLY A 14 2.61 87.88 -40.54
N GLU A 15 3.73 87.76 -39.82
CA GLU A 15 4.23 86.46 -39.30
C GLU A 15 3.58 86.07 -37.97
N LYS A 16 2.92 87.01 -37.27
CA LYS A 16 2.29 86.76 -35.97
C LYS A 16 1.11 85.79 -36.05
N GLY A 17 0.33 85.85 -37.13
CA GLY A 17 -0.79 84.92 -37.36
C GLY A 17 -0.33 83.50 -37.70
N ALA A 18 0.69 83.37 -38.56
CA ALA A 18 1.28 82.08 -38.90
C ALA A 18 1.99 81.44 -37.70
N ALA A 19 2.68 82.24 -36.88
CA ALA A 19 3.30 81.77 -35.63
C ALA A 19 2.26 81.30 -34.61
N MET A 20 1.11 81.97 -34.50
CA MET A 20 0.02 81.55 -33.61
C MET A 20 -0.63 80.23 -34.05
N VAL A 21 -0.85 80.05 -35.36
CA VAL A 21 -1.40 78.81 -35.92
C VAL A 21 -0.40 77.65 -35.77
N MET A 22 0.90 77.90 -36.00
CA MET A 22 1.96 76.92 -35.72
C MET A 22 2.02 76.55 -34.24
N ALA A 23 1.95 77.53 -33.33
CA ALA A 23 1.93 77.27 -31.90
C ALA A 23 0.70 76.42 -31.50
N LEU A 24 -0.49 76.73 -32.02
CA LEU A 24 -1.71 75.96 -31.78
C LEU A 24 -1.62 74.52 -32.33
N LEU A 25 -1.10 74.34 -33.54
CA LEU A 25 -0.90 73.01 -34.15
C LEU A 25 0.10 72.17 -33.35
N VAL A 26 1.22 72.77 -32.94
CA VAL A 26 2.22 72.10 -32.11
C VAL A 26 1.65 71.76 -30.72
N SER A 27 0.91 72.67 -30.09
CA SER A 27 0.23 72.39 -28.82
C SER A 27 -0.82 71.28 -28.94
N PHE A 28 -1.57 71.23 -30.04
CA PHE A 28 -2.54 70.16 -30.29
C PHE A 28 -1.85 68.80 -30.47
N LEU A 29 -0.75 68.76 -31.23
CA LEU A 29 0.07 67.55 -31.39
C LEU A 29 0.67 67.09 -30.06
N LEU A 30 1.16 68.01 -29.22
CA LEU A 30 1.67 67.70 -27.88
C LEU A 30 0.58 67.18 -26.94
N LEU A 31 -0.63 67.72 -27.03
CA LEU A 31 -1.77 67.26 -26.23
C LEU A 31 -2.23 65.87 -26.66
N ALA A 32 -2.28 65.60 -27.97
CA ALA A 32 -2.57 64.28 -28.52
C ALA A 32 -1.49 63.26 -28.11
N ALA A 33 -0.20 63.63 -28.17
CA ALA A 33 0.90 62.77 -27.73
C ALA A 33 0.83 62.50 -26.21
N SER A 34 0.50 63.50 -25.39
CA SER A 34 0.32 63.35 -23.95
C SER A 34 -0.86 62.44 -23.61
N ALA A 35 -1.99 62.58 -24.32
CA ALA A 35 -3.14 61.70 -24.17
C ALA A 35 -2.82 60.25 -24.58
N GLY A 36 -2.03 60.06 -25.66
CA GLY A 36 -1.55 58.75 -26.09
C GLY A 36 -0.69 58.07 -25.02
N LEU A 37 0.28 58.79 -24.44
CA LEU A 37 1.13 58.27 -23.36
C LEU A 37 0.34 57.92 -22.09
N LEU A 38 -0.68 58.72 -21.74
CA LEU A 38 -1.56 58.42 -20.61
C LEU A 38 -2.39 57.16 -20.86
N LEU A 39 -2.91 56.98 -22.07
CA LEU A 39 -3.67 55.79 -22.45
C LEU A 39 -2.77 54.54 -22.44
N GLU A 40 -1.56 54.63 -23.00
CA GLU A 40 -0.58 53.54 -22.98
C GLU A 40 -0.18 53.15 -21.56
N SER A 41 0.09 54.14 -20.70
CA SER A 41 0.37 53.92 -19.27
C SER A 41 -0.79 53.24 -18.54
N ALA A 42 -2.02 53.65 -18.82
CA ALA A 42 -3.22 53.05 -18.25
C ALA A 42 -3.42 51.59 -18.71
N LEU A 43 -3.22 51.31 -20.00
CA LEU A 43 -3.30 49.96 -20.56
C LEU A 43 -2.19 49.05 -20.01
N ASN A 44 -0.96 49.55 -19.90
CA ASN A 44 0.15 48.80 -19.33
C ASN A 44 -0.09 48.47 -17.85
N THR A 45 -0.61 49.44 -17.08
CA THR A 45 -0.98 49.22 -15.68
C THR A 45 -2.07 48.15 -15.56
N GLN A 46 -3.09 48.17 -16.42
CA GLN A 46 -4.12 47.14 -16.44
C GLN A 46 -3.52 45.75 -16.72
N ASN A 47 -2.70 45.62 -17.77
CA ASN A 47 -2.05 44.37 -18.14
C ASN A 47 -1.18 43.81 -17.00
N VAL A 48 -0.38 44.66 -16.34
CA VAL A 48 0.46 44.24 -15.20
C VAL A 48 -0.40 43.80 -14.02
N THR A 49 -1.50 44.51 -13.73
CA THR A 49 -2.41 44.11 -12.65
C THR A 49 -3.12 42.79 -12.91
N ASP A 50 -3.54 42.55 -14.16
CA ASP A 50 -4.21 41.31 -14.53
C ASP A 50 -3.22 40.13 -14.55
N ALA A 51 -2.00 40.32 -15.06
CA ALA A 51 -0.93 39.32 -15.00
C ALA A 51 -0.57 38.96 -13.54
N THR A 52 -0.55 39.95 -12.64
CA THR A 52 -0.29 39.71 -11.21
C THR A 52 -1.43 38.92 -10.57
N ALA A 53 -2.69 39.25 -10.88
CA ALA A 53 -3.85 38.52 -10.39
C ALA A 53 -3.86 37.06 -10.89
N GLU A 54 -3.46 36.85 -12.14
CA GLU A 54 -3.32 35.53 -12.76
C GLU A 54 -2.20 34.70 -12.10
N GLN A 55 -1.04 35.29 -11.85
CA GLN A 55 0.06 34.63 -11.14
C GLN A 55 -0.34 34.26 -9.71
N GLN A 56 -1.10 35.11 -9.03
CA GLN A 56 -1.64 34.79 -7.71
C GLN A 56 -2.62 33.60 -7.81
N ALA A 57 -3.55 33.60 -8.76
CA ALA A 57 -4.43 32.45 -8.97
C ALA A 57 -3.64 31.15 -9.22
N TYR A 58 -2.55 31.20 -9.99
CA TYR A 58 -1.65 30.06 -10.20
C TYR A 58 -1.01 29.57 -8.90
N ASN A 59 -0.40 30.48 -8.12
CA ASN A 59 0.24 30.14 -6.85
C ASN A 59 -0.76 29.58 -5.81
N ALA A 60 -2.00 30.09 -5.83
CA ALA A 60 -3.07 29.56 -5.00
C ALA A 60 -3.45 28.12 -5.41
N ALA A 61 -3.55 27.85 -6.72
CA ALA A 61 -3.80 26.51 -7.23
C ALA A 61 -2.68 25.53 -6.84
N GLU A 62 -1.42 25.97 -6.91
CA GLU A 62 -0.26 25.17 -6.48
C GLU A 62 -0.32 24.88 -4.97
N SER A 63 -0.65 25.89 -4.16
CA SER A 63 -0.84 25.74 -2.72
C SER A 63 -1.93 24.71 -2.40
N GLY A 64 -3.00 24.67 -3.20
CA GLY A 64 -4.04 23.65 -3.08
C GLY A 64 -3.56 22.24 -3.38
N ILE A 65 -2.72 22.04 -4.41
CA ILE A 65 -2.09 20.73 -4.70
C ILE A 65 -1.18 20.32 -3.54
N GLN A 66 -0.29 21.21 -3.09
CA GLN A 66 0.63 20.92 -1.99
C GLN A 66 -0.11 20.59 -0.70
N SER A 67 -1.18 21.32 -0.39
CA SER A 67 -2.03 21.07 0.79
C SER A 67 -2.73 19.72 0.68
N ALA A 68 -3.28 19.38 -0.49
CA ALA A 68 -3.93 18.08 -0.72
C ALA A 68 -2.93 16.92 -0.61
N VAL A 69 -1.73 17.07 -1.17
CA VAL A 69 -0.65 16.08 -1.01
C VAL A 69 -0.26 15.94 0.47
N ASN A 70 -0.17 17.04 1.22
CA ASN A 70 0.16 17.01 2.64
C ASN A 70 -0.92 16.26 3.46
N VAL A 71 -2.20 16.47 3.13
CA VAL A 71 -3.31 15.69 3.67
C VAL A 71 -3.14 14.22 3.32
N LEU A 72 -2.99 13.87 2.05
CA LEU A 72 -2.86 12.48 1.56
C LEU A 72 -1.63 11.74 2.13
N ARG A 73 -0.61 12.45 2.61
CA ARG A 73 0.54 11.90 3.34
C ARG A 73 0.24 11.61 4.81
N GLY A 74 -0.94 11.99 5.31
CA GLY A 74 -1.36 11.79 6.70
C GLY A 74 -0.75 12.80 7.67
N ASN A 75 -0.19 13.91 7.19
CA ASN A 75 0.44 14.93 8.04
C ASN A 75 -0.58 15.88 8.69
N VAL A 76 -1.84 15.83 8.24
CA VAL A 76 -2.93 16.68 8.74
C VAL A 76 -4.00 15.78 9.35
N VAL A 77 -4.37 16.06 10.59
CA VAL A 77 -5.43 15.34 11.31
C VAL A 77 -6.80 15.84 10.82
N PRO A 78 -7.77 14.95 10.56
CA PRO A 78 -9.12 15.39 10.20
C PRO A 78 -9.79 16.17 11.33
N ASN A 79 -10.58 17.17 10.96
CA ASN A 79 -11.46 17.90 11.84
C ASN A 79 -12.83 18.10 11.17
N PRO A 80 -13.92 17.47 11.68
CA PRO A 80 -13.97 16.56 12.82
C PRO A 80 -13.38 15.18 12.49
N LEU A 81 -12.99 14.44 13.54
CA LEU A 81 -12.55 13.05 13.42
C LEU A 81 -13.60 12.18 12.68
N LEU A 82 -13.14 11.16 11.97
CA LEU A 82 -14.00 10.19 11.27
C LEU A 82 -14.74 9.29 12.28
N ASP A 83 -14.00 8.85 13.29
CA ASP A 83 -14.51 8.11 14.45
C ASP A 83 -14.12 8.86 15.72
N THR A 84 -15.10 9.51 16.34
CA THR A 84 -14.91 10.31 17.56
C THR A 84 -14.63 9.47 18.80
N SER A 85 -14.82 8.15 18.74
CA SER A 85 -14.51 7.24 19.85
C SER A 85 -13.04 6.86 19.91
N LYS A 86 -12.27 7.16 18.85
CA LYS A 86 -10.86 6.76 18.70
C LYS A 86 -9.93 7.96 18.64
N ALA A 87 -8.67 7.74 19.01
CA ALA A 87 -7.65 8.78 18.93
C ALA A 87 -7.39 9.24 17.48
N ALA A 88 -6.87 10.46 17.30
CA ALA A 88 -6.49 10.99 15.99
C ALA A 88 -5.43 10.14 15.27
N THR A 89 -4.60 9.44 16.03
CA THR A 89 -3.53 8.55 15.52
C THR A 89 -4.04 7.17 15.12
N ASP A 90 -5.31 6.85 15.41
CA ASP A 90 -5.92 5.57 15.07
C ASP A 90 -6.09 5.43 13.54
N PRO A 91 -5.83 4.25 12.95
CA PRO A 91 -6.06 3.99 11.52
C PRO A 91 -7.47 4.37 11.02
N ALA A 92 -8.50 4.30 11.86
CA ALA A 92 -9.85 4.74 11.53
C ALA A 92 -9.90 6.24 11.18
N ASN A 93 -9.08 7.05 11.85
CA ASN A 93 -8.97 8.50 11.65
C ASN A 93 -7.88 8.91 10.67
N LYS A 94 -7.06 7.98 10.16
CA LYS A 94 -6.10 8.26 9.10
C LYS A 94 -6.76 8.31 7.72
N ILE A 95 -6.28 9.21 6.88
CA ILE A 95 -6.70 9.30 5.47
C ILE A 95 -6.22 8.08 4.68
N THR A 96 -7.01 7.64 3.72
CA THR A 96 -6.65 6.68 2.67
C THR A 96 -7.18 7.20 1.34
N PHE A 97 -6.76 6.62 0.20
CA PHE A 97 -7.24 7.09 -1.09
C PHE A 97 -8.75 6.87 -1.25
N VAL A 98 -9.26 5.73 -0.76
CA VAL A 98 -10.71 5.47 -0.69
C VAL A 98 -11.42 6.52 0.16
N LYS A 99 -10.90 6.84 1.35
CA LYS A 99 -11.52 7.85 2.24
C LYS A 99 -11.47 9.25 1.64
N ALA A 100 -10.41 9.58 0.89
CA ALA A 100 -10.27 10.85 0.21
C ALA A 100 -11.29 11.03 -0.93
N LEU A 101 -11.74 9.92 -1.55
CA LEU A 101 -12.65 9.93 -2.68
C LEU A 101 -14.12 9.73 -2.30
N LYS A 102 -14.43 9.16 -1.14
CA LYS A 102 -15.81 9.05 -0.64
C LYS A 102 -16.26 10.36 0.00
N LEU A 103 -17.39 10.90 -0.46
CA LEU A 103 -17.96 12.16 0.07
C LEU A 103 -18.16 12.13 1.60
N SER A 104 -18.66 11.01 2.13
CA SER A 104 -18.96 10.86 3.56
C SER A 104 -17.74 10.93 4.48
N SER A 105 -16.56 10.55 3.98
CA SER A 105 -15.30 10.62 4.73
C SER A 105 -14.44 11.81 4.34
N SER A 106 -14.41 12.19 3.07
CA SER A 106 -13.63 13.33 2.54
C SER A 106 -14.16 14.66 3.08
N ASN A 107 -15.48 14.82 3.10
CA ASN A 107 -16.13 16.06 3.45
C ASN A 107 -16.71 16.01 4.87
N THR A 108 -16.91 17.20 5.46
CA THR A 108 -17.64 17.36 6.72
C THR A 108 -19.13 17.06 6.52
N PHE A 109 -19.79 16.65 7.59
CA PHE A 109 -21.25 16.45 7.55
C PHE A 109 -21.94 17.79 7.30
N GLY A 110 -22.85 17.83 6.33
CA GLY A 110 -23.56 19.06 5.93
C GLY A 110 -22.84 19.88 4.85
N ASP A 111 -21.67 19.46 4.38
CA ASP A 111 -21.03 20.07 3.22
C ASP A 111 -21.93 19.93 1.96
N PRO A 112 -22.31 21.03 1.29
CA PRO A 112 -23.18 20.98 0.11
C PRO A 112 -22.47 20.50 -1.17
N ALA A 113 -21.14 20.33 -1.15
CA ALA A 113 -20.41 19.93 -2.34
C ALA A 113 -20.71 18.48 -2.75
N THR A 114 -20.97 18.30 -4.04
CA THR A 114 -21.18 16.97 -4.67
C THR A 114 -19.87 16.30 -5.08
N VAL A 115 -18.73 16.92 -4.79
CA VAL A 115 -17.39 16.41 -5.09
C VAL A 115 -16.58 16.27 -3.81
N SER A 116 -15.72 15.26 -3.79
CA SER A 116 -14.80 15.03 -2.69
C SER A 116 -13.72 16.10 -2.72
N ARG A 117 -13.72 16.96 -1.70
CA ARG A 117 -12.93 18.19 -1.67
C ARG A 117 -12.11 18.36 -0.38
N LEU A 118 -12.02 17.30 0.41
CA LEU A 118 -11.26 17.25 1.66
C LEU A 118 -11.69 18.34 2.66
N SER A 119 -12.97 18.73 2.72
CA SER A 119 -13.42 19.78 3.65
C SER A 119 -13.32 19.37 5.12
N ARG A 120 -13.07 18.09 5.42
CA ARG A 120 -12.70 17.62 6.75
C ARG A 120 -11.23 17.89 7.12
N TRP A 121 -10.39 18.21 6.14
CA TRP A 121 -8.98 18.58 6.36
C TRP A 121 -8.68 20.04 6.01
N PHE A 122 -9.60 20.69 5.30
CA PHE A 122 -9.49 22.08 4.89
C PHE A 122 -10.64 22.90 5.44
N ASP A 123 -10.29 24.04 6.02
CA ASP A 123 -11.26 25.02 6.49
C ASP A 123 -11.77 25.83 5.30
N TYR A 124 -12.83 25.35 4.66
CA TYR A 124 -13.58 26.13 3.67
C TYR A 124 -14.30 27.28 4.37
N ASP A 125 -14.26 28.46 3.76
CA ASP A 125 -14.77 29.68 4.37
C ASP A 125 -16.32 29.71 4.37
N ASP A 126 -16.94 30.10 5.48
CA ASP A 126 -18.42 30.13 5.58
C ASP A 126 -19.08 31.17 4.65
N THR A 127 -18.38 32.27 4.33
CA THR A 127 -18.86 33.31 3.42
C THR A 127 -18.67 32.93 1.95
N CYS A 128 -17.66 32.11 1.67
CA CYS A 128 -17.40 31.50 0.37
C CYS A 128 -17.14 30.02 0.52
N SER A 129 -18.23 29.27 0.69
CA SER A 129 -18.18 27.82 0.91
C SER A 129 -17.55 27.04 -0.25
N ASP A 130 -17.21 27.69 -1.37
CA ASP A 130 -16.55 27.09 -2.52
C ASP A 130 -15.01 27.06 -2.41
N ARG A 131 -14.37 27.80 -1.48
CA ARG A 131 -12.90 27.92 -1.42
C ARG A 131 -12.32 27.98 -0.01
N VAL A 132 -11.06 27.56 0.08
CA VAL A 132 -10.16 27.72 1.22
C VAL A 132 -9.40 29.03 1.04
N VAL A 133 -9.52 29.94 2.01
CA VAL A 133 -8.89 31.26 1.96
C VAL A 133 -7.43 31.18 2.38
N LEU A 134 -6.57 31.88 1.65
CA LEU A 134 -5.14 32.01 1.94
C LEU A 134 -4.82 33.44 2.43
N GLY A 135 -3.93 33.56 3.41
CA GLY A 135 -3.42 34.86 3.85
C GLY A 135 -4.36 35.71 4.73
N GLY A 136 -5.44 35.12 5.27
CA GLY A 136 -6.32 35.78 6.25
C GLY A 136 -7.20 36.91 5.68
N VAL A 137 -7.31 37.01 4.36
CA VAL A 137 -8.13 38.02 3.68
C VAL A 137 -9.56 37.47 3.52
N ALA A 138 -10.56 38.17 4.07
CA ALA A 138 -11.96 37.76 3.95
C ALA A 138 -12.34 37.47 2.48
N CYS A 139 -13.05 36.35 2.25
CA CYS A 139 -13.35 35.94 0.90
C CYS A 139 -14.24 36.96 0.17
N ASN A 140 -13.71 37.54 -0.91
CA ASN A 140 -14.50 38.29 -1.88
C ASN A 140 -13.88 38.20 -3.28
N ARG A 141 -14.65 38.43 -4.34
CA ARG A 141 -14.17 38.29 -5.72
C ARG A 141 -13.15 39.35 -6.16
N GLN A 142 -13.00 40.44 -5.40
CA GLN A 142 -12.13 41.56 -5.77
C GLN A 142 -10.71 41.41 -5.23
N ASN A 143 -10.56 40.94 -4.00
CA ASN A 143 -9.31 40.86 -3.25
C ASN A 143 -9.02 39.46 -2.70
N GLY A 144 -9.97 38.53 -2.83
CA GLY A 144 -9.86 37.19 -2.27
C GLY A 144 -8.77 36.38 -2.95
N TYR A 145 -8.02 35.67 -2.12
CA TYR A 145 -6.93 34.78 -2.52
C TYR A 145 -7.20 33.42 -1.87
N GLY A 146 -7.27 32.35 -2.65
CA GLY A 146 -7.66 31.04 -2.12
C GLY A 146 -7.72 29.95 -3.16
N PHE A 147 -8.00 28.72 -2.74
CA PHE A 147 -8.07 27.57 -3.63
C PHE A 147 -9.27 26.67 -3.31
N ALA A 148 -9.67 25.86 -4.27
CA ALA A 148 -10.62 24.78 -4.10
C ALA A 148 -10.05 23.51 -4.72
N VAL A 149 -10.24 22.36 -4.07
CA VAL A 149 -9.80 21.08 -4.62
C VAL A 149 -10.98 20.19 -4.97
N ALA A 150 -10.82 19.36 -5.98
CA ALA A 150 -11.72 18.27 -6.28
C ALA A 150 -10.90 17.02 -6.59
N LEU A 151 -11.20 15.93 -5.92
CA LEU A 151 -10.54 14.65 -6.06
C LEU A 151 -11.39 13.72 -6.92
N SER A 152 -10.74 12.97 -7.79
CA SER A 152 -11.40 11.93 -8.60
C SER A 152 -10.46 10.75 -8.83
N ASP A 153 -11.04 9.56 -8.97
CA ASP A 153 -10.33 8.36 -9.36
C ASP A 153 -10.32 8.25 -10.89
N PRO A 154 -9.16 8.44 -11.56
CA PRO A 154 -9.08 8.36 -13.01
C PRO A 154 -9.36 6.95 -13.54
N ASP A 155 -9.22 5.91 -12.72
CA ASP A 155 -9.36 4.51 -13.10
C ASP A 155 -10.72 3.91 -12.69
N ASN A 156 -11.56 4.69 -11.98
CA ASN A 156 -12.87 4.28 -11.49
C ASN A 156 -12.85 2.92 -10.74
N THR A 157 -11.82 2.72 -9.94
CA THR A 157 -11.51 1.46 -9.23
C THR A 157 -12.46 1.19 -8.06
N GLY A 158 -13.05 2.24 -7.48
CA GLY A 158 -13.85 2.14 -6.25
C GLY A 158 -15.34 1.85 -6.40
N THR A 159 -15.84 1.61 -7.62
CA THR A 159 -17.29 1.44 -7.86
C THR A 159 -17.71 0.01 -8.15
N ARG A 160 -16.88 -0.76 -8.88
CA ARG A 160 -17.19 -2.12 -9.29
C ARG A 160 -16.03 -3.06 -9.03
N LEU A 161 -16.34 -4.24 -8.52
CA LEU A 161 -15.39 -5.31 -8.27
C LEU A 161 -15.84 -6.60 -8.95
N SER A 162 -14.89 -7.33 -9.54
CA SER A 162 -15.16 -8.66 -10.13
C SER A 162 -14.13 -9.66 -9.63
N PHE A 163 -14.58 -10.85 -9.24
CA PHE A 163 -13.71 -11.93 -8.80
C PHE A 163 -14.25 -13.30 -9.17
N SER A 164 -13.36 -14.28 -9.21
CA SER A 164 -13.69 -15.70 -9.32
C SER A 164 -13.01 -16.47 -8.21
N THR A 165 -13.65 -17.50 -7.68
CA THR A 165 -13.04 -18.44 -6.74
C THR A 165 -12.69 -19.75 -7.43
N SER A 166 -11.70 -20.44 -6.89
CA SER A 166 -11.37 -21.83 -7.20
C SER A 166 -10.97 -22.52 -5.91
N GLY A 167 -11.18 -23.83 -5.79
CA GLY A 167 -10.89 -24.56 -4.57
C GLY A 167 -9.93 -25.72 -4.81
N GLN A 168 -9.18 -26.06 -3.77
CA GLN A 168 -8.34 -27.23 -3.69
C GLN A 168 -8.50 -27.84 -2.30
N LEU A 169 -8.86 -29.12 -2.25
CA LEU A 169 -8.76 -29.96 -1.06
C LEU A 169 -7.44 -30.71 -1.12
N PHE A 170 -6.74 -30.79 0.01
CA PHE A 170 -5.54 -31.61 0.11
C PHE A 170 -5.95 -33.09 0.16
N ASP A 171 -5.06 -33.95 -0.34
CA ASP A 171 -5.33 -35.38 -0.56
C ASP A 171 -6.64 -35.65 -1.29
N ALA A 172 -7.07 -34.74 -2.19
CA ALA A 172 -8.33 -34.86 -2.90
C ALA A 172 -8.48 -36.18 -3.67
N ASP A 173 -9.72 -36.50 -4.01
CA ASP A 173 -10.03 -37.66 -4.84
C ASP A 173 -9.31 -37.53 -6.20
N ILE A 174 -8.77 -38.65 -6.68
CA ILE A 174 -8.03 -38.68 -7.95
C ILE A 174 -8.91 -38.12 -9.08
N GLY A 175 -8.44 -37.07 -9.74
CA GLY A 175 -9.12 -36.43 -10.86
C GLY A 175 -10.10 -35.30 -10.49
N ASP A 176 -10.35 -35.05 -9.20
CA ASP A 176 -11.17 -33.92 -8.75
C ASP A 176 -10.54 -33.21 -7.53
N PRO A 177 -9.75 -32.14 -7.74
CA PRO A 177 -9.08 -31.42 -6.65
C PRO A 177 -10.07 -30.71 -5.71
N THR A 178 -11.35 -30.63 -6.04
CA THR A 178 -12.37 -29.96 -5.23
C THR A 178 -13.15 -30.91 -4.33
N GLN A 179 -12.90 -32.22 -4.43
CA GLN A 179 -13.66 -33.24 -3.73
C GLN A 179 -12.74 -34.14 -2.89
N LYS A 180 -13.20 -34.46 -1.68
CA LYS A 180 -12.60 -35.49 -0.84
C LYS A 180 -13.67 -36.45 -0.35
N THR A 181 -13.42 -37.73 -0.56
CA THR A 181 -14.20 -38.82 0.02
C THR A 181 -13.46 -39.41 1.22
N TYR A 182 -14.15 -39.45 2.36
CA TYR A 182 -13.72 -40.15 3.56
C TYR A 182 -14.52 -41.45 3.71
N GLY A 183 -13.85 -42.53 4.12
CA GLY A 183 -14.45 -43.85 4.25
C GLY A 183 -14.55 -44.63 2.93
N THR A 184 -15.15 -45.81 2.99
CA THR A 184 -15.30 -46.72 1.85
C THR A 184 -16.65 -47.45 1.91
N GLY A 185 -17.12 -47.98 0.78
CA GLY A 185 -18.37 -48.75 0.71
C GLY A 185 -19.62 -47.91 1.01
N MET A 186 -20.50 -48.43 1.86
CA MET A 186 -21.79 -47.80 2.21
C MET A 186 -21.68 -46.66 3.23
N ASN A 187 -20.53 -46.55 3.92
CA ASN A 187 -20.30 -45.61 5.00
C ASN A 187 -19.25 -44.59 4.56
N LYS A 188 -19.70 -43.47 4.01
CA LYS A 188 -18.83 -42.45 3.42
C LYS A 188 -19.31 -41.04 3.70
N VAL A 189 -18.35 -40.12 3.75
CA VAL A 189 -18.58 -38.67 3.80
C VAL A 189 -17.88 -38.08 2.60
N VAL A 190 -18.62 -37.36 1.75
CA VAL A 190 -18.07 -36.65 0.60
C VAL A 190 -18.21 -35.16 0.88
N VAL A 191 -17.09 -34.45 0.87
CA VAL A 191 -17.05 -32.99 0.92
C VAL A 191 -16.58 -32.49 -0.43
N LYS A 192 -17.37 -31.63 -1.06
CA LYS A 192 -17.04 -31.02 -2.35
C LYS A 192 -17.18 -29.51 -2.31
N TYR A 193 -16.17 -28.80 -2.77
CA TYR A 193 -16.24 -27.34 -2.94
C TYR A 193 -16.72 -26.99 -4.35
N TYR A 194 -17.69 -26.08 -4.44
CA TYR A 194 -18.15 -25.49 -5.70
C TYR A 194 -17.73 -24.02 -5.73
N PRO A 195 -16.93 -23.61 -6.75
CA PRO A 195 -16.52 -22.23 -6.90
C PRO A 195 -17.68 -21.30 -7.27
N ASN A 196 -17.50 -20.01 -7.04
CA ASN A 196 -18.40 -18.95 -7.46
C ASN A 196 -17.63 -17.83 -8.16
N ALA A 197 -18.32 -17.03 -8.97
CA ALA A 197 -17.79 -15.79 -9.51
C ALA A 197 -18.80 -14.66 -9.32
N ALA A 198 -18.28 -13.48 -8.99
CA ALA A 198 -19.06 -12.24 -8.97
C ALA A 198 -18.55 -11.32 -10.09
N VAL A 199 -19.48 -10.78 -10.87
CA VAL A 199 -19.20 -9.88 -11.99
C VAL A 199 -19.80 -8.53 -11.67
N ASP A 200 -19.01 -7.47 -11.81
CA ASP A 200 -19.40 -6.07 -11.61
C ASP A 200 -20.22 -5.83 -10.32
N LEU A 201 -19.78 -6.42 -9.20
CA LEU A 201 -20.34 -6.22 -7.87
C LEU A 201 -20.20 -4.73 -7.48
N ASP A 202 -21.32 -4.07 -7.18
CA ASP A 202 -21.34 -2.66 -6.79
C ASP A 202 -20.84 -2.48 -5.36
N VAL A 203 -19.70 -1.81 -5.21
CA VAL A 203 -19.01 -1.52 -3.93
C VAL A 203 -18.92 -0.02 -3.64
N SER A 204 -19.68 0.81 -4.37
CA SER A 204 -19.56 2.27 -4.34
C SER A 204 -19.99 2.92 -3.01
N GLY A 205 -20.97 2.32 -2.32
CA GLY A 205 -21.48 2.82 -1.04
C GLY A 205 -20.89 2.09 0.16
N ALA A 206 -21.59 1.02 0.56
CA ALA A 206 -21.29 0.16 1.70
C ALA A 206 -20.59 -1.14 1.25
N PRO A 207 -20.02 -1.94 2.18
CA PRO A 207 -19.52 -3.27 1.85
C PRO A 207 -20.60 -4.10 1.17
N ALA A 208 -20.31 -4.64 -0.02
CA ALA A 208 -21.26 -5.36 -0.83
C ALA A 208 -21.38 -6.82 -0.38
N SER A 209 -22.59 -7.32 -0.18
CA SER A 209 -22.80 -8.73 0.15
C SER A 209 -22.50 -9.64 -1.04
N THR A 210 -21.82 -10.74 -0.81
CA THR A 210 -21.47 -11.72 -1.84
C THR A 210 -21.38 -13.15 -1.27
N ASN A 211 -21.07 -14.12 -2.12
CA ASN A 211 -20.70 -15.46 -1.72
C ASN A 211 -19.36 -15.89 -2.33
N PHE A 212 -18.58 -16.67 -1.58
CA PHE A 212 -17.25 -17.14 -1.96
C PHE A 212 -17.26 -18.61 -2.36
N GLY A 213 -18.38 -19.11 -2.89
CA GLY A 213 -18.60 -20.52 -3.19
C GLY A 213 -19.35 -21.26 -2.07
N ARG A 214 -19.43 -22.58 -2.21
CA ARG A 214 -20.16 -23.44 -1.27
C ARG A 214 -19.50 -24.80 -1.09
N PHE A 215 -19.59 -25.34 0.12
CA PHE A 215 -19.24 -26.72 0.43
C PHE A 215 -20.50 -27.60 0.41
N VAL A 216 -20.50 -28.64 -0.40
CA VAL A 216 -21.58 -29.63 -0.42
C VAL A 216 -21.13 -30.86 0.36
N LEU A 217 -21.89 -31.18 1.40
CA LEU A 217 -21.65 -32.34 2.25
C LEU A 217 -22.66 -33.44 1.92
N THR A 218 -22.17 -34.62 1.58
CA THR A 218 -22.99 -35.83 1.40
C THR A 218 -22.55 -36.90 2.39
N ILE A 219 -23.46 -37.33 3.27
CA ILE A 219 -23.23 -38.44 4.20
C ILE A 219 -24.03 -39.65 3.69
N THR A 220 -23.37 -40.78 3.51
CA THR A 220 -24.00 -42.06 3.15
C THR A 220 -23.83 -43.07 4.27
N GLY A 221 -24.88 -43.85 4.56
CA GLY A 221 -24.88 -44.86 5.62
C GLY A 221 -24.72 -44.22 7.00
N THR A 222 -23.83 -44.77 7.81
CA THR A 222 -23.48 -44.18 9.11
C THR A 222 -22.41 -43.09 9.01
N GLY A 223 -21.97 -42.72 7.81
CA GLY A 223 -20.84 -41.81 7.57
C GLY A 223 -19.48 -42.42 7.91
N ALA A 224 -18.43 -41.59 7.90
CA ALA A 224 -17.04 -42.00 8.05
C ALA A 224 -16.29 -41.05 8.98
N THR A 225 -15.29 -41.57 9.70
CA THR A 225 -14.38 -40.74 10.47
C THR A 225 -13.44 -39.96 9.54
N ILE A 226 -13.11 -38.73 9.93
CA ILE A 226 -12.08 -37.93 9.28
C ILE A 226 -10.83 -38.08 10.17
N PRO A 227 -9.87 -38.93 9.78
CA PRO A 227 -8.79 -39.37 10.68
C PRO A 227 -7.75 -38.28 10.96
N ALA A 228 -7.72 -37.21 10.17
CA ALA A 228 -6.78 -36.10 10.31
C ALA A 228 -7.40 -34.80 9.78
N PHE A 229 -6.88 -33.66 10.22
CA PHE A 229 -7.22 -32.35 9.67
C PHE A 229 -6.91 -32.32 8.18
N ASN A 230 -7.95 -32.28 7.34
CA ASN A 230 -7.72 -32.13 5.90
C ASN A 230 -7.67 -30.64 5.56
N ARG A 231 -6.54 -30.19 4.99
CA ARG A 231 -6.34 -28.81 4.56
C ARG A 231 -7.17 -28.51 3.33
N PHE A 232 -7.65 -27.27 3.21
CA PHE A 232 -8.19 -26.75 1.96
C PHE A 232 -7.69 -25.34 1.68
N GLU A 233 -7.73 -24.99 0.41
CA GLU A 233 -7.46 -23.67 -0.12
C GLU A 233 -8.60 -23.23 -1.03
N ILE A 234 -9.00 -21.97 -0.90
CA ILE A 234 -9.92 -21.29 -1.81
C ILE A 234 -9.16 -20.09 -2.37
N VAL A 235 -8.74 -20.15 -3.63
CA VAL A 235 -8.09 -19.01 -4.29
C VAL A 235 -9.14 -18.10 -4.89
N ILE A 236 -9.18 -16.88 -4.39
CA ILE A 236 -9.94 -15.75 -4.90
C ILE A 236 -9.03 -14.99 -5.86
N ARG A 237 -9.45 -14.89 -7.11
CA ARG A 237 -8.78 -14.05 -8.12
C ARG A 237 -9.67 -12.86 -8.44
N MET A 238 -9.26 -11.68 -8.00
CA MET A 238 -9.85 -10.43 -8.47
C MET A 238 -9.40 -10.19 -9.91
N THR A 239 -10.35 -9.75 -10.74
CA THR A 239 -10.13 -9.46 -12.17
C THR A 239 -10.43 -8.00 -12.51
N LYS A 240 -11.21 -7.32 -11.68
CA LYS A 240 -11.45 -5.87 -11.75
C LYS A 240 -11.55 -5.31 -10.34
N PRO A 241 -11.00 -4.11 -10.07
CA PRO A 241 -10.27 -3.24 -11.00
C PRO A 241 -8.82 -3.68 -11.27
N TYR A 242 -8.25 -4.51 -10.41
CA TYR A 242 -6.90 -5.06 -10.56
C TYR A 242 -6.93 -6.57 -10.65
N VAL A 243 -5.84 -7.13 -11.21
CA VAL A 243 -5.61 -8.57 -11.18
C VAL A 243 -4.75 -8.89 -9.96
N VAL A 244 -5.34 -9.54 -8.97
CA VAL A 244 -4.63 -9.97 -7.76
C VAL A 244 -5.28 -11.24 -7.23
N THR A 245 -4.48 -12.09 -6.60
CA THR A 245 -4.90 -13.37 -6.04
C THR A 245 -4.72 -13.34 -4.53
N ARG A 246 -5.71 -13.88 -3.81
CA ARG A 246 -5.64 -14.18 -2.38
C ARG A 246 -6.17 -15.60 -2.15
N VAL A 247 -5.53 -16.35 -1.28
CA VAL A 247 -5.89 -17.71 -0.89
C VAL A 247 -6.44 -17.68 0.53
N ILE A 248 -7.71 -18.04 0.63
CA ILE A 248 -8.34 -18.38 1.91
C ILE A 248 -7.94 -19.82 2.24
N ARG A 249 -7.57 -20.06 3.49
CA ARG A 249 -7.12 -21.36 3.96
C ARG A 249 -7.94 -21.83 5.14
N GLY A 250 -7.99 -23.15 5.33
CA GLY A 250 -8.66 -23.75 6.46
C GLY A 250 -8.53 -25.26 6.53
N TYR A 251 -9.30 -25.87 7.43
CA TYR A 251 -9.32 -27.29 7.71
C TYR A 251 -10.73 -27.87 7.76
N ILE A 252 -10.84 -29.15 7.43
CA ILE A 252 -12.04 -29.97 7.67
C ILE A 252 -11.71 -30.98 8.76
N GLU A 253 -12.55 -31.07 9.79
CA GLU A 253 -12.40 -32.00 10.92
C GLU A 253 -13.76 -32.61 11.34
N THR A 254 -13.74 -33.73 12.07
CA THR A 254 -14.96 -34.31 12.67
C THR A 254 -15.19 -33.85 14.11
N ASN A 255 -16.44 -33.57 14.48
CA ASN A 255 -16.83 -32.96 15.76
C ASN A 255 -16.59 -33.77 17.02
N SER A 256 -16.35 -35.08 16.90
CA SER A 256 -16.17 -36.07 17.97
C SER A 256 -16.47 -37.44 17.35
N THR A 257 -16.18 -38.49 18.10
CA THR A 257 -16.18 -39.93 17.75
C THR A 257 -17.43 -40.55 17.08
N GLY A 258 -18.42 -39.75 16.64
CA GLY A 258 -19.62 -40.21 15.92
C GLY A 258 -19.56 -39.95 14.41
N THR A 259 -19.60 -41.01 13.61
CA THR A 259 -19.50 -40.98 12.13
C THR A 259 -20.70 -40.33 11.42
N ALA A 260 -21.82 -40.13 12.12
CA ALA A 260 -23.08 -39.61 11.56
C ALA A 260 -23.23 -38.08 11.66
N ASN A 261 -22.35 -37.41 12.40
CA ASN A 261 -22.42 -35.96 12.55
C ASN A 261 -21.70 -35.26 11.39
N PRO A 262 -22.24 -34.15 10.86
CA PRO A 262 -21.53 -33.32 9.91
C PRO A 262 -20.16 -32.87 10.43
N PRO A 263 -19.12 -32.84 9.58
CA PRO A 263 -17.83 -32.30 9.94
C PRO A 263 -17.90 -30.78 10.17
N LYS A 264 -16.95 -30.27 10.96
CA LYS A 264 -16.64 -28.86 11.06
C LYS A 264 -15.71 -28.44 9.94
N ILE A 265 -15.86 -27.19 9.56
CA ILE A 265 -14.87 -26.47 8.76
C ILE A 265 -14.32 -25.33 9.60
N ILE A 266 -13.00 -25.12 9.55
CA ILE A 266 -12.31 -24.10 10.32
C ILE A 266 -11.52 -23.25 9.34
N PHE A 267 -11.85 -21.96 9.25
CA PHE A 267 -11.08 -21.01 8.44
C PHE A 267 -9.96 -20.41 9.27
N ASP A 268 -8.78 -20.20 8.68
CA ASP A 268 -7.65 -19.59 9.39
C ASP A 268 -7.94 -18.13 9.77
N ALA A 269 -8.68 -17.41 8.92
CA ALA A 269 -9.08 -16.03 9.17
C ALA A 269 -10.53 -15.79 8.71
N GLN A 270 -11.19 -14.81 9.32
CA GLN A 270 -12.50 -14.32 8.87
C GLN A 270 -12.36 -13.15 7.91
N THR A 271 -11.34 -12.32 8.10
CA THR A 271 -11.06 -11.13 7.31
C THR A 271 -9.84 -11.34 6.43
N PHE A 272 -9.89 -10.81 5.22
CA PHE A 272 -8.81 -10.89 4.25
C PHE A 272 -8.69 -9.56 3.53
N THR A 273 -7.50 -8.97 3.53
CA THR A 273 -7.25 -7.74 2.79
C THR A 273 -6.65 -8.05 1.41
N MET A 274 -7.17 -7.41 0.36
CA MET A 274 -6.71 -7.56 -1.02
C MET A 274 -6.73 -6.21 -1.73
N GLN A 275 -5.55 -5.65 -2.04
CA GLN A 275 -5.40 -4.32 -2.67
C GLN A 275 -6.22 -3.23 -1.95
N GLY A 276 -6.15 -3.21 -0.62
CA GLY A 276 -6.88 -2.27 0.25
C GLY A 276 -8.38 -2.51 0.39
N SER A 277 -8.95 -3.49 -0.33
CA SER A 277 -10.32 -3.99 -0.08
C SER A 277 -10.29 -5.02 1.05
N THR A 278 -11.17 -4.87 2.03
CA THR A 278 -11.42 -5.90 3.05
C THR A 278 -12.52 -6.84 2.58
N MET A 279 -12.25 -8.14 2.60
CA MET A 279 -13.23 -9.20 2.42
C MET A 279 -13.50 -9.84 3.77
N THR A 280 -14.77 -9.91 4.18
CA THR A 280 -15.18 -10.53 5.44
C THR A 280 -16.03 -11.75 5.14
N LEU A 281 -15.62 -12.91 5.63
CA LEU A 281 -16.38 -14.14 5.53
C LEU A 281 -17.55 -14.12 6.52
N GLY A 282 -18.72 -14.45 5.98
CA GLY A 282 -19.93 -14.76 6.71
C GLY A 282 -20.24 -16.25 6.59
N PHE A 283 -20.84 -16.80 7.63
CA PHE A 283 -21.34 -18.16 7.63
C PHE A 283 -22.83 -18.08 7.91
N GLY A 284 -23.67 -18.45 6.94
CA GLY A 284 -25.14 -18.45 7.08
C GLY A 284 -25.70 -19.41 8.14
N TRP A 285 -24.83 -20.01 8.95
CA TRP A 285 -25.05 -21.16 9.83
C TRP A 285 -24.70 -20.85 11.30
N GLY A 286 -24.19 -19.64 11.60
CA GLY A 286 -23.80 -19.18 12.95
C GLY A 286 -22.71 -18.11 12.93
N LEU A 287 -22.60 -17.31 14.00
CA LEU A 287 -21.45 -16.42 14.22
C LEU A 287 -20.21 -17.29 14.46
N PRO A 288 -19.11 -17.11 13.71
CA PRO A 288 -17.93 -17.93 13.92
C PRO A 288 -17.33 -17.60 15.29
N ALA A 289 -17.25 -18.60 16.16
CA ALA A 289 -16.48 -18.48 17.38
C ALA A 289 -15.00 -18.60 17.02
N ASN A 290 -14.16 -17.71 17.55
CA ASN A 290 -12.72 -17.95 17.55
C ASN A 290 -12.47 -19.12 18.52
N VAL A 291 -12.00 -20.25 17.98
CA VAL A 291 -11.76 -21.45 18.78
C VAL A 291 -10.27 -21.75 18.75
N ALA A 292 -9.70 -21.98 19.94
CA ALA A 292 -8.40 -22.61 20.05
C ALA A 292 -8.58 -24.10 19.69
N VAL A 293 -8.08 -24.50 18.53
CA VAL A 293 -8.03 -25.90 18.12
C VAL A 293 -6.85 -26.53 18.85
N MET A 294 -7.16 -27.37 19.83
CA MET A 294 -6.15 -28.05 20.64
C MET A 294 -5.42 -29.13 19.83
N GLY A 295 -4.11 -28.96 19.69
CA GLY A 295 -3.18 -29.93 19.10
C GLY A 295 -1.93 -29.19 18.59
N PRO A 296 -0.72 -29.76 18.66
CA PRO A 296 0.45 -29.17 17.99
C PRO A 296 0.37 -29.41 16.47
N PRO A 297 0.61 -28.39 15.62
CA PRO A 297 0.80 -26.98 15.96
C PRO A 297 -0.51 -26.34 16.44
N GLN A 298 -0.44 -25.48 17.47
CA GLN A 298 -1.60 -24.80 18.09
C GLN A 298 -2.27 -23.91 17.03
N ARG A 299 -3.55 -24.18 16.73
CA ARG A 299 -4.28 -23.50 15.65
C ARG A 299 -5.39 -22.65 16.24
N TYR A 300 -5.52 -21.45 15.74
CA TYR A 300 -6.67 -20.58 15.97
C TYR A 300 -7.42 -20.48 14.66
N GLY A 301 -8.74 -20.45 14.73
CA GLY A 301 -9.55 -20.34 13.53
C GLY A 301 -11.01 -20.08 13.82
N TYR A 302 -11.73 -19.84 12.74
CA TYR A 302 -13.15 -19.50 12.71
C TYR A 302 -13.94 -20.75 12.34
N GLU A 303 -14.54 -21.35 13.36
CA GLU A 303 -15.30 -22.60 13.20
C GLU A 303 -16.68 -22.33 12.58
N ALA A 304 -17.06 -23.15 11.61
CA ALA A 304 -18.42 -23.30 11.13
C ALA A 304 -18.79 -24.79 11.11
N THR A 305 -19.96 -25.13 11.65
CA THR A 305 -20.50 -26.49 11.56
C THR A 305 -21.20 -26.65 10.21
N LEU A 306 -20.79 -27.65 9.43
CA LEU A 306 -21.47 -27.95 8.17
C LEU A 306 -22.81 -28.62 8.44
N SER A 307 -23.72 -28.52 7.48
CA SER A 307 -24.95 -29.28 7.40
C SER A 307 -24.92 -30.20 6.19
N THR A 308 -25.74 -31.25 6.17
CA THR A 308 -25.87 -32.07 4.96
C THR A 308 -26.52 -31.23 3.86
N GLY A 309 -25.97 -31.27 2.64
CA GLY A 309 -26.39 -30.42 1.53
C GLY A 309 -25.46 -29.22 1.30
N ASP A 310 -26.02 -28.13 0.79
CA ASP A 310 -25.29 -26.94 0.37
C ASP A 310 -24.90 -26.08 1.58
N ASN A 311 -23.60 -25.79 1.75
CA ASN A 311 -23.08 -24.88 2.76
C ASN A 311 -22.42 -23.65 2.11
N VAL A 312 -23.20 -22.60 1.88
CA VAL A 312 -22.74 -21.36 1.24
C VAL A 312 -21.86 -20.54 2.19
N ILE A 313 -20.70 -20.13 1.66
CA ILE A 313 -19.80 -19.17 2.32
C ILE A 313 -20.28 -17.78 1.91
N THR A 314 -21.01 -17.10 2.79
CA THR A 314 -21.48 -15.74 2.56
C THR A 314 -20.38 -14.74 2.94
N GLY A 315 -20.63 -13.44 2.78
CA GLY A 315 -19.75 -12.42 3.30
C GLY A 315 -19.94 -11.07 2.65
N THR A 316 -19.01 -10.15 2.93
CA THR A 316 -18.99 -8.80 2.37
C THR A 316 -17.64 -8.45 1.77
N VAL A 317 -17.63 -7.57 0.77
CA VAL A 317 -16.41 -7.05 0.15
C VAL A 317 -16.48 -5.53 0.10
N GLU A 318 -15.41 -4.85 0.52
CA GLU A 318 -15.29 -3.40 0.47
C GLU A 318 -14.73 -2.90 -0.87
N SER A 319 -14.85 -1.60 -1.13
CA SER A 319 -14.21 -0.96 -2.28
C SER A 319 -12.69 -1.16 -2.25
N PRO A 320 -12.07 -1.64 -3.35
CA PRO A 320 -10.62 -1.61 -3.54
C PRO A 320 -10.04 -0.21 -3.41
N GLU A 321 -8.75 -0.16 -3.08
CA GLU A 321 -8.04 1.10 -2.98
C GLU A 321 -7.48 1.55 -4.34
N PRO A 322 -7.74 2.81 -4.75
CA PRO A 322 -7.13 3.37 -5.96
C PRO A 322 -5.62 3.47 -5.83
N THR A 323 -4.89 3.13 -6.90
CA THR A 323 -3.43 3.29 -6.96
C THR A 323 -3.02 4.73 -7.26
N ARG A 324 -3.92 5.56 -7.79
CA ARG A 324 -3.69 6.97 -8.08
C ARG A 324 -4.96 7.80 -7.91
N ILE A 325 -4.78 9.08 -7.63
CA ILE A 325 -5.85 10.08 -7.54
C ILE A 325 -5.50 11.25 -8.46
N LEU A 326 -6.50 11.75 -9.17
CA LEU A 326 -6.44 13.03 -9.85
C LEU A 326 -6.93 14.12 -8.89
N ILE A 327 -6.03 15.04 -8.55
CA ILE A 327 -6.33 16.26 -7.79
C ILE A 327 -6.49 17.39 -8.80
N ARG A 328 -7.68 17.99 -8.83
CA ARG A 328 -7.94 19.23 -9.57
C ARG A 328 -7.99 20.38 -8.58
N SER A 329 -7.00 21.27 -8.63
CA SER A 329 -6.94 22.47 -7.81
C SER A 329 -7.33 23.69 -8.64
N THR A 330 -8.31 24.45 -8.17
CA THR A 330 -8.74 25.71 -8.76
C THR A 330 -8.29 26.84 -7.83
N GLY A 331 -7.32 27.62 -8.27
CA GLY A 331 -6.85 28.80 -7.56
C GLY A 331 -7.63 30.04 -7.97
N PHE A 332 -7.91 30.88 -7.00
CA PHE A 332 -8.62 32.13 -7.13
C PHE A 332 -7.70 33.27 -6.71
N GLY A 333 -7.52 34.23 -7.61
CA GLY A 333 -6.83 35.47 -7.34
C GLY A 333 -7.80 36.66 -7.29
N PRO A 334 -7.28 37.85 -6.95
CA PRO A 334 -8.01 39.11 -7.05
C PRO A 334 -8.66 39.33 -8.43
N ARG A 335 -9.65 40.22 -8.48
CA ARG A 335 -10.34 40.62 -9.73
C ARG A 335 -10.99 39.44 -10.49
N GLY A 336 -11.30 38.35 -9.79
CA GLY A 336 -11.91 37.16 -10.38
C GLY A 336 -10.96 36.33 -11.25
N ALA A 337 -9.64 36.49 -11.11
CA ALA A 337 -8.68 35.62 -11.78
C ALA A 337 -8.86 34.17 -11.29
N VAL A 338 -8.91 33.22 -12.23
CA VAL A 338 -9.07 31.80 -11.94
C VAL A 338 -8.05 31.01 -12.72
N LYS A 339 -7.34 30.12 -12.03
CA LYS A 339 -6.40 29.17 -12.64
C LYS A 339 -6.69 27.76 -12.16
N ARG A 340 -6.51 26.79 -13.05
CA ARG A 340 -6.77 25.39 -12.75
C ARG A 340 -5.53 24.56 -13.04
N LEU A 341 -5.09 23.85 -12.01
CA LEU A 341 -4.02 22.87 -12.10
C LEU A 341 -4.59 21.47 -11.84
N GLU A 342 -4.07 20.49 -12.55
CA GLU A 342 -4.35 19.09 -12.31
C GLU A 342 -3.05 18.36 -11.97
N ALA A 343 -3.08 17.59 -10.90
CA ALA A 343 -1.96 16.75 -10.46
C ALA A 343 -2.43 15.31 -10.29
N ILE A 344 -1.66 14.37 -10.81
CA ILE A 344 -1.86 12.95 -10.52
C ILE A 344 -0.92 12.57 -9.38
N VAL A 345 -1.51 12.14 -8.28
CA VAL A 345 -0.77 11.58 -7.14
C VAL A 345 -0.90 10.08 -7.20
N GLN A 346 0.22 9.39 -7.32
CA GLN A 346 0.23 7.93 -7.21
C GLN A 346 0.50 7.57 -5.75
N LYS A 347 -0.27 6.60 -5.25
CA LYS A 347 0.03 5.95 -3.99
C LYS A 347 1.40 5.27 -4.15
N ASP A 348 2.26 5.43 -3.16
CA ASP A 348 3.65 5.00 -3.23
C ASP A 348 3.82 3.58 -3.83
N PHE A 349 4.88 3.39 -4.61
CA PHE A 349 5.26 2.13 -5.29
C PHE A 349 5.30 0.93 -4.35
N PHE A 350 5.44 1.19 -3.05
CA PHE A 350 5.61 0.19 -2.01
C PHE A 350 4.32 -0.17 -1.28
N ASN A 351 3.18 0.46 -1.61
CA ASN A 351 1.88 0.02 -1.11
C ASN A 351 1.54 -1.34 -1.71
N GLY A 352 1.76 -2.42 -0.95
CA GLY A 352 1.73 -3.80 -1.43
C GLY A 352 3.04 -4.56 -1.24
N LEU A 353 4.08 -3.96 -0.63
CA LEU A 353 5.21 -4.69 -0.04
C LEU A 353 4.81 -5.46 1.23
N THR A 354 3.76 -6.25 1.13
CA THR A 354 3.45 -7.28 2.11
C THR A 354 3.93 -8.61 1.54
N ALA A 355 4.34 -9.50 2.42
CA ALA A 355 4.59 -10.89 2.06
C ALA A 355 3.41 -11.75 2.51
N PRO A 356 3.06 -12.81 1.77
CA PRO A 356 1.92 -13.66 2.13
C PRO A 356 2.17 -14.50 3.39
N ALA A 357 3.40 -14.54 3.92
CA ALA A 357 3.74 -15.22 5.16
C ALA A 357 4.66 -14.37 6.05
N THR A 358 4.70 -14.65 7.36
CA THR A 358 5.61 -13.97 8.30
C THR A 358 7.06 -14.15 7.88
N LEU A 359 7.47 -15.39 7.61
CA LEU A 359 8.72 -15.73 6.94
C LEU A 359 8.41 -16.28 5.54
N THR A 360 8.81 -15.58 4.49
CA THR A 360 8.60 -16.00 3.10
C THR A 360 9.93 -16.42 2.48
N LEU A 361 10.00 -17.67 2.01
CA LEU A 361 11.17 -18.29 1.38
C LEU A 361 10.87 -18.51 -0.11
N VAL A 362 11.47 -17.68 -0.97
CA VAL A 362 11.22 -17.68 -2.41
C VAL A 362 12.38 -18.33 -3.16
N GLY A 363 12.07 -19.37 -3.92
CA GLY A 363 13.04 -20.02 -4.81
C GLY A 363 12.86 -21.55 -4.91
N PRO A 364 13.67 -22.19 -5.77
CA PRO A 364 13.67 -23.64 -5.96
C PRO A 364 14.34 -24.40 -4.79
N PRO A 365 14.28 -25.74 -4.77
CA PRO A 365 15.01 -26.56 -3.80
C PRO A 365 16.52 -26.59 -4.04
N SER A 366 16.94 -26.43 -5.29
CA SER A 366 18.36 -26.38 -5.66
C SER A 366 18.56 -25.63 -6.97
N THR A 367 19.72 -25.00 -7.14
CA THR A 367 20.21 -24.41 -8.39
C THR A 367 21.60 -24.95 -8.74
N THR A 368 22.01 -24.82 -10.01
CA THR A 368 23.30 -25.32 -10.50
C THR A 368 24.30 -24.21 -10.80
N SER A 369 23.84 -22.98 -11.07
CA SER A 369 24.70 -21.83 -11.36
C SER A 369 24.05 -20.52 -10.89
N PRO A 370 24.55 -19.88 -9.82
CA PRO A 370 25.41 -20.47 -8.80
C PRO A 370 24.74 -21.68 -8.13
N ALA A 371 25.54 -22.64 -7.66
CA ALA A 371 25.01 -23.81 -6.95
C ALA A 371 24.55 -23.40 -5.55
N THR A 372 23.25 -23.46 -5.30
CA THR A 372 22.64 -23.18 -3.99
C THR A 372 21.60 -24.24 -3.67
N THR A 373 21.53 -24.66 -2.42
CA THR A 373 20.54 -25.64 -1.95
C THR A 373 19.67 -24.98 -0.89
N PHE A 374 18.38 -25.30 -0.91
CA PHE A 374 17.44 -24.86 0.10
C PHE A 374 17.93 -25.32 1.48
N MET A 375 17.99 -24.39 2.42
CA MET A 375 18.35 -24.66 3.80
C MET A 375 17.33 -23.99 4.70
N PHE A 376 16.72 -24.80 5.57
CA PHE A 376 15.83 -24.31 6.60
C PHE A 376 16.18 -25.00 7.92
N ASN A 377 16.79 -24.25 8.83
CA ASN A 377 17.05 -24.67 10.19
C ASN A 377 16.28 -23.75 11.14
N PRO A 378 15.13 -24.19 11.70
CA PRO A 378 14.26 -23.34 12.50
C PRO A 378 14.80 -23.05 13.91
N GLY A 379 15.91 -23.68 14.32
CA GLY A 379 16.52 -23.55 15.64
C GLY A 379 16.18 -24.73 16.56
N SER A 380 17.20 -25.30 17.21
CA SER A 380 17.09 -26.51 18.05
C SER A 380 17.45 -26.32 19.52
N SER A 381 18.09 -25.20 19.86
CA SER A 381 18.79 -25.03 21.14
C SER A 381 17.92 -24.45 22.25
N ASN A 382 16.93 -23.61 21.91
CA ASN A 382 16.03 -22.90 22.84
C ASN A 382 14.70 -22.60 22.13
N VAL A 383 13.70 -22.12 22.90
CA VAL A 383 12.33 -21.91 22.40
C VAL A 383 12.32 -20.86 21.27
N THR A 384 11.96 -21.32 20.08
CA THR A 384 11.71 -20.46 18.91
C THR A 384 10.22 -20.40 18.59
N VAL A 385 9.69 -19.21 18.33
CA VAL A 385 8.29 -18.99 17.96
C VAL A 385 8.21 -18.44 16.54
N TYR A 386 7.47 -19.14 15.68
CA TYR A 386 7.00 -18.62 14.39
C TYR A 386 5.49 -18.44 14.46
N SER A 387 5.02 -17.20 14.29
CA SER A 387 3.60 -16.91 14.36
C SER A 387 3.13 -16.13 13.14
N GLY A 388 2.08 -16.65 12.54
CA GLY A 388 1.29 -15.94 11.53
C GLY A 388 0.10 -15.18 12.10
N ASP A 389 -0.15 -15.31 13.40
CA ASP A 389 -1.14 -14.54 14.14
C ASP A 389 -0.72 -13.07 14.15
N ASP A 390 -1.55 -12.21 13.58
CA ASP A 390 -1.29 -10.77 13.55
C ASP A 390 -1.42 -10.19 14.96
N VAL A 391 -0.41 -9.43 15.40
CA VAL A 391 -0.45 -8.74 16.70
C VAL A 391 -1.60 -7.74 16.80
N VAL A 392 -2.09 -7.21 15.67
CA VAL A 392 -3.06 -6.10 15.64
C VAL A 392 -4.44 -6.49 15.13
N SER A 393 -4.52 -7.50 14.27
CA SER A 393 -5.78 -8.00 13.74
C SER A 393 -6.02 -9.43 14.20
N THR A 394 -7.15 -10.00 13.78
CA THR A 394 -7.45 -11.41 14.02
C THR A 394 -7.10 -12.27 12.79
N ASP A 395 -6.37 -11.70 11.83
CA ASP A 395 -5.96 -12.40 10.62
C ASP A 395 -4.77 -13.32 10.95
N ILE A 396 -4.87 -14.57 10.52
CA ILE A 396 -3.78 -15.53 10.61
C ILE A 396 -3.28 -15.79 9.20
N ILE A 397 -2.04 -15.38 8.94
CA ILE A 397 -1.33 -15.73 7.71
C ILE A 397 -0.47 -16.99 7.95
N PRO A 398 0.08 -17.62 6.91
CA PRO A 398 1.09 -18.64 7.11
C PRO A 398 2.29 -18.08 7.91
N PRO A 399 2.72 -18.72 9.02
CA PRO A 399 3.92 -18.33 9.75
C PRO A 399 5.17 -18.48 8.89
N ILE A 400 5.19 -19.50 8.03
CA ILE A 400 6.28 -19.78 7.09
C ILE A 400 5.66 -20.09 5.72
N GLY A 401 6.05 -19.37 4.69
CA GLY A 401 5.58 -19.54 3.32
C GLY A 401 6.73 -19.93 2.40
N THR A 402 6.52 -20.92 1.52
CA THR A 402 7.48 -21.27 0.46
C THR A 402 6.83 -21.12 -0.91
N THR A 403 7.62 -20.96 -1.98
CA THR A 403 7.09 -20.96 -3.36
C THR A 403 7.18 -22.32 -4.06
N ASN A 404 7.63 -23.36 -3.36
CA ASN A 404 7.87 -24.68 -3.90
C ASN A 404 7.43 -25.76 -2.91
N SER A 405 6.70 -26.77 -3.38
CA SER A 405 6.13 -27.81 -2.51
C SER A 405 7.20 -28.68 -1.84
N SER A 406 8.30 -29.01 -2.52
CA SER A 406 9.40 -29.77 -1.88
C SER A 406 10.10 -28.98 -0.77
N ASN A 407 10.18 -27.65 -0.92
CA ASN A 407 10.66 -26.77 0.16
C ASN A 407 9.65 -26.72 1.30
N LEU A 408 8.34 -26.74 1.00
CA LEU A 408 7.30 -26.83 2.04
C LEU A 408 7.44 -28.12 2.85
N ASP A 409 7.59 -29.28 2.18
CA ASP A 409 7.78 -30.57 2.85
C ASP A 409 8.98 -30.52 3.81
N THR A 410 10.09 -29.91 3.37
CA THR A 410 11.29 -29.74 4.21
C THR A 410 11.02 -28.84 5.42
N VAL A 411 10.26 -27.75 5.24
CA VAL A 411 9.85 -26.86 6.34
C VAL A 411 8.95 -27.61 7.32
N GLU A 412 7.95 -28.33 6.84
CA GLU A 412 6.99 -29.09 7.65
C GLU A 412 7.70 -30.17 8.48
N SER A 413 8.58 -30.97 7.86
CA SER A 413 9.43 -31.93 8.56
C SER A 413 10.33 -31.27 9.61
N SER A 414 10.92 -30.10 9.28
CA SER A 414 11.80 -29.41 10.23
C SER A 414 11.03 -28.89 11.44
N VAL A 415 9.85 -28.28 11.25
CA VAL A 415 9.03 -27.78 12.37
C VAL A 415 8.28 -28.87 13.14
N SER A 416 8.10 -30.06 12.56
CA SER A 416 7.62 -31.24 13.29
C SER A 416 8.72 -31.90 14.14
N GLY A 417 9.96 -31.44 14.01
CA GLY A 417 11.12 -31.94 14.76
C GLY A 417 11.79 -33.15 14.15
N GLU A 418 11.51 -33.45 12.87
CA GLU A 418 12.20 -34.53 12.15
C GLU A 418 13.66 -34.17 11.86
N PRO A 419 14.56 -35.17 11.75
CA PRO A 419 15.94 -34.94 11.32
C PRO A 419 15.99 -34.23 9.94
N PRO A 420 17.01 -33.39 9.68
CA PRO A 420 18.25 -33.21 10.45
C PRO A 420 18.17 -32.10 11.52
N HIS A 421 17.04 -31.40 11.67
CA HIS A 421 16.93 -30.21 12.50
C HIS A 421 15.84 -30.37 13.56
N PRO A 422 16.15 -30.90 14.77
CA PRO A 422 15.14 -31.02 15.82
C PRO A 422 14.67 -29.61 16.22
N PHE A 423 13.43 -29.26 15.91
CA PHE A 423 12.85 -27.99 16.29
C PHE A 423 12.46 -27.97 17.76
N ASN A 424 12.93 -26.94 18.47
CA ASN A 424 12.52 -26.67 19.85
C ASN A 424 11.75 -25.36 19.88
N GLY A 425 10.42 -25.41 19.73
CA GLY A 425 9.65 -24.20 19.57
C GLY A 425 8.15 -24.39 19.39
N THR A 426 7.48 -23.31 19.01
CA THR A 426 6.05 -23.25 18.74
C THR A 426 5.81 -22.60 17.38
N VAL A 427 4.91 -23.20 16.60
CA VAL A 427 4.40 -22.60 15.36
C VAL A 427 2.92 -22.29 15.57
N ILE A 428 2.53 -21.03 15.35
CA ILE A 428 1.14 -20.56 15.40
C ILE A 428 0.69 -20.24 13.97
N GLY A 429 -0.34 -20.95 13.52
CA GLY A 429 -0.72 -21.03 12.12
C GLY A 429 -0.11 -22.26 11.44
N SER A 430 -0.07 -22.30 10.12
CA SER A 430 0.40 -23.48 9.38
C SER A 430 1.30 -23.08 8.22
N PRO A 431 2.50 -23.69 8.08
CA PRO A 431 3.32 -23.51 6.88
C PRO A 431 2.49 -23.77 5.62
N SER A 432 2.76 -23.03 4.55
CA SER A 432 1.98 -23.17 3.31
C SER A 432 2.79 -22.81 2.08
N ASN A 433 2.40 -23.35 0.92
CA ASN A 433 2.90 -22.87 -0.35
C ASN A 433 2.16 -21.56 -0.69
N VAL A 434 2.92 -20.49 -0.87
CA VAL A 434 2.42 -19.13 -1.12
C VAL A 434 2.71 -18.65 -2.54
N GLY A 435 3.17 -19.55 -3.44
CA GLY A 435 3.54 -19.20 -4.81
C GLY A 435 2.40 -18.56 -5.63
N SER A 436 1.16 -18.96 -5.39
CA SER A 436 -0.04 -18.43 -6.06
C SER A 436 -0.50 -17.06 -5.55
N GLU A 437 0.01 -16.62 -4.39
CA GLU A 437 -0.29 -15.34 -3.75
C GLU A 437 0.87 -14.34 -3.80
N MET A 438 1.91 -14.65 -4.59
CA MET A 438 3.06 -13.77 -4.69
C MET A 438 2.66 -12.40 -5.24
N PRO A 439 2.97 -11.31 -4.54
CA PRO A 439 2.73 -9.97 -5.07
C PRO A 439 3.62 -9.72 -6.28
N ASP A 440 3.21 -8.81 -7.16
CA ASP A 440 3.90 -8.56 -8.44
C ASP A 440 5.38 -8.23 -8.28
N TRP A 441 5.74 -7.47 -7.23
CA TRP A 441 7.12 -7.12 -6.90
C TRP A 441 7.99 -8.33 -6.52
N LEU A 442 7.40 -9.43 -6.05
CA LEU A 442 8.09 -10.65 -5.65
C LEU A 442 7.90 -11.80 -6.65
N SER A 443 7.11 -11.60 -7.70
CA SER A 443 6.75 -12.65 -8.67
C SER A 443 7.95 -13.21 -9.45
N ASN A 444 8.98 -12.40 -9.69
CA ASN A 444 10.21 -12.80 -10.38
C ASN A 444 11.39 -11.89 -9.98
N PRO A 445 12.65 -12.31 -10.23
CA PRO A 445 13.83 -11.53 -9.87
C PRO A 445 13.92 -10.14 -10.51
N THR A 446 13.44 -9.97 -11.75
CA THR A 446 13.48 -8.66 -12.43
C THR A 446 12.58 -7.64 -11.74
N ASN A 447 11.35 -8.04 -11.38
CA ASN A 447 10.43 -7.18 -10.64
C ASN A 447 10.97 -6.87 -9.23
N LEU A 448 11.54 -7.87 -8.56
CA LEU A 448 12.13 -7.69 -7.24
C LEU A 448 13.32 -6.72 -7.28
N ASP A 449 14.21 -6.87 -8.25
CA ASP A 449 15.38 -5.99 -8.42
C ASP A 449 14.95 -4.55 -8.73
N ALA A 450 13.93 -4.33 -9.55
CA ALA A 450 13.38 -3.00 -9.79
C ALA A 450 12.92 -2.34 -8.48
N THR A 451 12.17 -3.08 -7.64
CA THR A 451 11.74 -2.62 -6.31
C THR A 451 12.93 -2.36 -5.38
N VAL A 452 13.91 -3.27 -5.32
CA VAL A 452 15.11 -3.14 -4.49
C VAL A 452 15.94 -1.93 -4.91
N ARG A 453 16.08 -1.63 -6.21
CA ARG A 453 16.76 -0.43 -6.71
C ARG A 453 16.01 0.84 -6.32
N SER A 454 14.69 0.87 -6.41
CA SER A 454 13.90 2.01 -5.94
C SER A 454 14.11 2.24 -4.43
N LEU A 455 14.13 1.18 -3.61
CA LEU A 455 14.48 1.28 -2.19
C LEU A 455 15.90 1.80 -1.97
N ALA A 456 16.87 1.38 -2.80
CA ALA A 456 18.23 1.87 -2.75
C ALA A 456 18.31 3.38 -3.04
N THR A 457 17.60 3.88 -4.06
CA THR A 457 17.54 5.32 -4.37
C THR A 457 16.95 6.13 -3.22
N VAL A 458 15.87 5.65 -2.60
CA VAL A 458 15.28 6.29 -1.41
C VAL A 458 16.29 6.29 -0.26
N ALA A 459 16.93 5.15 0.02
CA ALA A 459 17.92 5.04 1.08
C ALA A 459 19.11 5.99 0.85
N GLN A 460 19.60 6.12 -0.38
CA GLN A 460 20.67 7.06 -0.75
C GLN A 460 20.25 8.51 -0.47
N SER A 461 19.04 8.90 -0.87
CA SER A 461 18.53 10.25 -0.64
C SER A 461 18.38 10.59 0.86
N SER A 462 18.13 9.59 1.70
CA SER A 462 18.01 9.75 3.15
C SER A 462 19.33 9.55 3.93
N GLY A 463 20.45 9.26 3.24
CA GLY A 463 21.73 8.94 3.91
C GLY A 463 21.72 7.61 4.68
N ARG A 464 20.90 6.65 4.25
CA ARG A 464 20.66 5.34 4.88
C ARG A 464 21.08 4.16 4.00
N PHE A 465 21.92 4.44 3.00
CA PHE A 465 22.53 3.45 2.14
C PHE A 465 23.94 3.13 2.66
N PHE A 466 24.20 1.86 2.96
CA PHE A 466 25.45 1.37 3.50
C PHE A 466 26.14 0.47 2.46
N PRO A 467 27.32 0.88 1.95
CA PRO A 467 28.12 0.08 1.02
C PRO A 467 28.51 -1.28 1.58
N SER A 468 28.93 -2.19 0.71
CA SER A 468 29.53 -3.46 1.12
C SER A 468 30.69 -3.25 2.11
N GLY A 469 30.68 -4.03 3.19
CA GLY A 469 31.69 -3.95 4.26
C GLY A 469 31.43 -2.85 5.30
N VAL A 470 30.40 -2.02 5.13
CA VAL A 470 30.01 -1.00 6.12
C VAL A 470 28.75 -1.46 6.85
N ASN A 471 28.86 -1.68 8.15
CA ASN A 471 27.70 -1.98 8.99
C ASN A 471 26.99 -0.70 9.46
N PRO A 472 25.65 -0.66 9.46
CA PRO A 472 24.88 0.43 10.05
C PRO A 472 25.12 0.57 11.55
N THR A 473 25.12 1.81 12.05
CA THR A 473 25.15 2.10 13.50
C THR A 473 23.77 2.14 14.14
N SER A 474 22.71 2.23 13.33
CA SER A 474 21.31 2.20 13.73
C SER A 474 20.47 1.58 12.61
N PHE A 475 19.29 1.05 12.93
CA PHE A 475 18.44 0.30 11.99
C PHE A 475 17.00 0.85 11.91
N GLY A 476 16.85 2.19 11.94
CA GLY A 476 15.53 2.83 11.97
C GLY A 476 14.92 2.93 13.38
N ASN A 477 13.62 3.22 13.48
CA ASN A 477 12.92 3.43 14.74
C ASN A 477 12.02 2.24 15.09
N ASN A 478 12.41 1.48 16.12
CA ASN A 478 11.66 0.31 16.59
C ASN A 478 10.27 0.65 17.14
N LEU A 479 10.10 1.79 17.80
CA LEU A 479 8.82 2.16 18.43
C LEU A 479 7.74 2.47 17.40
N THR A 480 8.11 3.17 16.33
CA THR A 480 7.16 3.55 15.27
C THR A 480 7.14 2.55 14.11
N GLY A 481 8.11 1.64 14.03
CA GLY A 481 8.30 0.74 12.89
C GLY A 481 8.63 1.50 11.61
N GLN A 482 9.31 2.65 11.71
CA GLN A 482 9.60 3.54 10.58
C GLN A 482 11.10 3.64 10.31
N GLY A 483 11.43 3.90 9.04
CA GLY A 483 12.78 4.13 8.56
C GLY A 483 13.12 3.22 7.39
N ILE A 484 14.26 3.49 6.77
CA ILE A 484 14.86 2.62 5.76
C ILE A 484 16.33 2.38 6.14
N THR A 485 16.79 1.15 5.97
CA THR A 485 18.19 0.75 6.11
C THR A 485 18.54 -0.17 4.97
N PHE A 486 19.45 0.25 4.09
CA PHE A 486 19.85 -0.53 2.93
C PHE A 486 21.32 -0.94 3.07
N CYS A 487 21.59 -2.22 3.27
CA CYS A 487 22.95 -2.77 3.29
C CYS A 487 23.24 -3.43 1.94
N ASP A 488 24.15 -2.85 1.16
CA ASP A 488 24.54 -3.39 -0.14
C ASP A 488 25.67 -4.43 -0.03
N GLY A 489 25.36 -5.55 0.63
CA GLY A 489 26.27 -6.65 0.89
C GLY A 489 25.88 -7.37 2.17
N ASN A 490 26.87 -7.94 2.86
CA ASN A 490 26.63 -8.57 4.15
C ASN A 490 26.31 -7.51 5.21
N CYS A 491 25.35 -7.79 6.08
CA CYS A 491 24.93 -6.88 7.14
C CYS A 491 24.77 -7.64 8.47
N THR A 492 25.29 -7.09 9.55
CA THR A 492 25.11 -7.65 10.90
C THR A 492 24.15 -6.75 11.68
N PHE A 493 23.02 -7.32 12.10
CA PHE A 493 22.01 -6.62 12.89
C PHE A 493 22.14 -6.98 14.37
N THR A 494 22.22 -5.94 15.20
CA THR A 494 22.22 -6.01 16.66
C THR A 494 21.37 -4.88 17.24
N GLY A 495 20.74 -5.09 18.39
CA GLY A 495 19.93 -4.08 19.07
C GLY A 495 18.56 -3.83 18.43
N ASN A 496 18.10 -2.59 18.42
CA ASN A 496 16.74 -2.23 18.03
C ASN A 496 16.69 -1.58 16.63
N GLY A 497 15.68 -1.92 15.83
CA GLY A 497 15.45 -1.34 14.52
C GLY A 497 13.98 -1.36 14.11
N GLY A 498 13.62 -0.63 13.05
CA GLY A 498 12.28 -0.67 12.48
C GLY A 498 12.21 -0.06 11.10
N GLY A 499 11.10 -0.31 10.41
CA GLY A 499 10.88 0.13 9.04
C GLY A 499 11.25 -0.94 8.00
N ILE A 500 11.89 -0.53 6.91
CA ILE A 500 12.32 -1.43 5.83
C ILE A 500 13.83 -1.65 5.93
N MET A 501 14.25 -2.91 6.08
CA MET A 501 15.64 -3.32 6.00
C MET A 501 15.87 -4.16 4.74
N VAL A 502 16.80 -3.75 3.88
CA VAL A 502 17.18 -4.50 2.68
C VAL A 502 18.64 -4.91 2.79
N VAL A 503 18.93 -6.19 2.52
CA VAL A 503 20.28 -6.77 2.56
C VAL A 503 20.54 -7.56 1.28
N THR A 504 21.49 -7.10 0.47
CA THR A 504 21.83 -7.75 -0.81
C THR A 504 22.86 -8.88 -0.68
N GLY A 505 23.40 -9.10 0.52
CA GLY A 505 24.26 -10.22 0.90
C GLY A 505 23.67 -11.09 2.02
N LYS A 506 24.52 -11.55 2.94
CA LYS A 506 24.13 -12.31 4.13
C LYS A 506 23.62 -11.37 5.23
N LEU A 507 22.44 -11.63 5.79
CA LEU A 507 21.98 -10.99 7.03
C LEU A 507 22.38 -11.85 8.24
N THR A 508 23.17 -11.29 9.14
CA THR A 508 23.56 -11.94 10.40
C THR A 508 22.82 -11.31 11.57
N LEU A 509 21.94 -12.07 12.22
CA LEU A 509 21.23 -11.67 13.44
C LEU A 509 22.08 -12.08 14.65
N ASN A 510 22.50 -11.12 15.48
CA ASN A 510 23.39 -11.40 16.60
C ASN A 510 22.91 -10.77 17.91
N GLY A 511 23.11 -11.49 19.01
CA GLY A 511 22.80 -11.04 20.36
C GLY A 511 21.31 -10.85 20.62
N ASN A 512 21.01 -9.84 21.42
CA ASN A 512 19.63 -9.39 21.64
C ASN A 512 19.25 -8.40 20.54
N PHE A 513 18.14 -8.66 19.86
CA PHE A 513 17.65 -7.79 18.80
C PHE A 513 16.13 -7.65 18.82
N SER A 514 15.63 -6.48 18.42
CA SER A 514 14.20 -6.21 18.24
C SER A 514 14.01 -5.45 16.94
N PHE A 515 13.25 -6.00 16.00
CA PHE A 515 12.95 -5.33 14.73
C PHE A 515 11.45 -5.29 14.46
N ASN A 516 10.93 -4.10 14.17
CA ASN A 516 9.54 -3.88 13.81
C ASN A 516 9.41 -3.38 12.36
N GLY A 517 9.01 -4.25 11.43
CA GLY A 517 8.79 -3.89 10.02
C GLY A 517 9.10 -5.00 9.01
N LEU A 518 9.56 -4.61 7.82
CA LEU A 518 9.85 -5.51 6.71
C LEU A 518 11.36 -5.71 6.53
N ILE A 519 11.78 -6.98 6.44
CA ILE A 519 13.16 -7.37 6.13
C ILE A 519 13.17 -8.08 4.76
N ILE A 520 13.99 -7.60 3.82
CA ILE A 520 14.18 -8.20 2.50
C ILE A 520 15.64 -8.62 2.38
N VAL A 521 15.88 -9.90 2.11
CA VAL A 521 17.22 -10.47 1.89
C VAL A 521 17.28 -11.10 0.51
N THR A 522 18.18 -10.56 -0.33
CA THR A 522 18.33 -10.97 -1.74
C THR A 522 19.70 -11.60 -2.02
N GLY A 523 20.56 -11.71 -1.01
CA GLY A 523 21.84 -12.40 -1.12
C GLY A 523 21.72 -13.92 -0.99
N GLN A 524 22.52 -14.64 -1.78
CA GLN A 524 22.55 -16.12 -1.82
C GLN A 524 22.81 -16.81 -0.47
N ALA A 525 23.47 -16.13 0.46
CA ALA A 525 23.79 -16.67 1.79
C ALA A 525 22.65 -16.50 2.80
N GLY A 526 21.55 -15.84 2.40
CA GLY A 526 20.32 -15.74 3.16
C GLY A 526 20.48 -15.13 4.56
N VAL A 527 19.75 -15.70 5.52
CA VAL A 527 19.72 -15.24 6.92
C VAL A 527 20.39 -16.27 7.82
N ASP A 528 21.25 -15.77 8.70
CA ASP A 528 21.93 -16.57 9.72
C ASP A 528 21.78 -15.89 11.07
N ARG A 529 21.41 -16.65 12.09
CA ARG A 529 21.48 -16.21 13.47
C ARG A 529 22.58 -16.99 14.18
N SER A 530 23.67 -16.28 14.48
CA SER A 530 24.81 -16.83 15.20
C SER A 530 24.96 -16.09 16.53
N GLY A 531 24.79 -16.78 17.66
CA GLY A 531 24.91 -16.20 19.00
C GLY A 531 23.75 -16.55 19.92
N GLY A 532 23.90 -16.28 21.22
CA GLY A 532 22.84 -16.39 22.22
C GLY A 532 22.08 -15.08 22.39
N GLY A 533 20.90 -15.11 23.02
CA GLY A 533 20.11 -13.90 23.32
C GLY A 533 18.62 -14.05 23.06
N ASN A 534 17.87 -12.99 23.33
CA ASN A 534 16.45 -12.89 23.02
C ASN A 534 16.28 -11.99 21.79
N GLY A 535 15.76 -12.57 20.71
CA GLY A 535 15.50 -11.87 19.45
C GLY A 535 14.01 -11.82 19.15
N THR A 536 13.48 -10.66 18.81
CA THR A 536 12.08 -10.49 18.40
C THR A 536 12.01 -9.74 17.07
N ILE A 537 11.31 -10.31 16.10
CA ILE A 537 10.98 -9.66 14.83
C ILE A 537 9.46 -9.61 14.73
N GLN A 538 8.91 -8.41 14.60
CA GLN A 538 7.48 -8.17 14.34
C GLN A 538 7.28 -7.58 12.95
N GLY A 539 6.75 -8.37 12.02
CA GLY A 539 6.47 -7.96 10.65
C GLY A 539 6.72 -9.09 9.66
N ASN A 540 7.35 -8.79 8.53
CA ASN A 540 7.64 -9.79 7.48
C ASN A 540 9.15 -9.93 7.24
N ILE A 541 9.60 -11.16 6.97
CA ILE A 541 10.94 -11.47 6.46
C ILE A 541 10.77 -12.15 5.11
N VAL A 542 11.40 -11.61 4.07
CA VAL A 542 11.41 -12.17 2.73
C VAL A 542 12.83 -12.54 2.35
N ILE A 543 13.06 -13.82 2.07
CA ILE A 543 14.35 -14.35 1.62
C ILE A 543 14.13 -14.84 0.19
N SER A 544 14.69 -14.07 -0.75
CA SER A 544 14.44 -14.23 -2.19
C SER A 544 15.74 -13.99 -2.95
N PRO A 545 16.72 -14.90 -2.83
CA PRO A 545 18.03 -14.68 -3.42
C PRO A 545 17.95 -14.75 -4.94
N TYR A 546 18.73 -13.90 -5.62
CA TYR A 546 18.90 -13.92 -7.06
C TYR A 546 20.31 -13.42 -7.43
N GLU A 547 20.76 -13.75 -8.64
CA GLU A 547 22.06 -13.31 -9.15
C GLU A 547 22.03 -11.82 -9.53
N GLY A 548 23.11 -11.09 -9.20
CA GLY A 548 23.22 -9.66 -9.52
C GLY A 548 22.40 -8.75 -8.60
N SER A 549 22.09 -9.21 -7.38
CA SER A 549 21.27 -8.44 -6.43
C SER A 549 21.97 -7.25 -5.77
N ARG A 550 23.30 -7.12 -5.93
CA ARG A 550 24.09 -6.01 -5.38
C ARG A 550 24.00 -4.77 -6.26
N ILE A 551 23.78 -3.61 -5.63
CA ILE A 551 23.57 -2.34 -6.33
C ILE A 551 24.88 -1.75 -6.85
N GLN A 552 25.92 -1.75 -6.01
CA GLN A 552 27.22 -1.14 -6.32
C GLN A 552 28.03 -1.91 -7.37
N ASP A 553 27.72 -3.18 -7.59
CA ASP A 553 28.39 -3.96 -8.64
C ASP A 553 27.95 -3.48 -10.04
N GLY A 554 26.86 -2.71 -10.14
CA GLY A 554 26.36 -2.16 -11.41
C GLY A 554 25.81 -3.22 -12.36
N ILE A 555 25.67 -4.46 -11.89
CA ILE A 555 25.14 -5.59 -12.63
C ILE A 555 23.63 -5.62 -12.40
N ASN A 556 22.87 -5.61 -13.48
CA ASN A 556 21.43 -5.87 -13.42
C ASN A 556 21.18 -7.38 -13.61
N PRO A 557 20.18 -7.97 -12.96
CA PRO A 557 19.79 -9.33 -13.26
C PRO A 557 19.37 -9.45 -14.73
N SER A 558 19.69 -10.58 -15.35
CA SER A 558 19.17 -10.91 -16.68
C SER A 558 17.64 -10.88 -16.66
N SER A 559 17.02 -10.51 -17.79
CA SER A 559 15.56 -10.69 -17.99
C SER A 559 15.09 -12.15 -17.87
N SER A 560 16.02 -13.11 -17.94
CA SER A 560 15.80 -14.54 -17.73
C SER A 560 16.29 -15.04 -16.36
N ALA A 561 16.61 -14.14 -15.42
CA ALA A 561 17.10 -14.51 -14.11
C ALA A 561 16.01 -15.27 -13.35
N ASN A 562 16.41 -16.35 -12.67
CA ASN A 562 15.56 -17.11 -11.77
C ASN A 562 15.98 -16.87 -10.32
N PHE A 563 15.06 -17.09 -9.39
CA PHE A 563 15.42 -17.12 -7.97
C PHE A 563 16.39 -18.27 -7.69
N LEU A 564 17.32 -18.01 -6.77
CA LEU A 564 18.20 -19.01 -6.17
C LEU A 564 17.51 -19.68 -4.98
N SER A 565 18.10 -20.74 -4.46
CA SER A 565 17.53 -21.46 -3.33
C SER A 565 17.71 -20.64 -2.04
N PRO A 566 16.62 -20.35 -1.29
CA PRO A 566 16.71 -19.55 -0.08
C PRO A 566 17.40 -20.32 1.06
N GLN A 567 18.14 -19.58 1.89
CA GLN A 567 18.86 -20.10 3.05
C GLN A 567 18.40 -19.38 4.32
N TYR A 568 18.01 -20.17 5.32
CA TYR A 568 17.56 -19.69 6.61
C TYR A 568 18.11 -20.58 7.72
N ASN A 569 18.98 -20.03 8.55
CA ASN A 569 19.66 -20.77 9.61
C ASN A 569 19.56 -20.07 10.97
N LEU A 570 18.77 -20.62 11.89
CA LEU A 570 18.73 -20.20 13.29
C LEU A 570 19.50 -21.14 14.24
N SER A 571 20.65 -21.67 13.81
CA SER A 571 21.48 -22.55 14.66
C SER A 571 22.04 -21.89 15.94
N GLY A 572 21.90 -20.59 16.12
CA GLY A 572 22.28 -19.86 17.33
C GLY A 572 21.52 -20.31 18.59
N GLY A 573 21.99 -19.81 19.74
CA GLY A 573 21.35 -20.00 21.03
C GLY A 573 20.27 -18.95 21.34
N GLY A 574 19.60 -19.15 22.47
CA GLY A 574 18.65 -18.18 23.03
C GLY A 574 17.25 -18.20 22.39
N ASN A 575 16.33 -17.38 22.91
CA ASN A 575 14.95 -17.38 22.43
C ASN A 575 14.81 -16.52 21.16
N SER A 576 13.93 -16.94 20.26
CA SER A 576 13.62 -16.22 19.03
C SER A 576 12.12 -16.13 18.83
N THR A 577 11.59 -14.95 18.54
CA THR A 577 10.19 -14.76 18.17
C THR A 577 10.12 -14.07 16.83
N VAL A 578 9.47 -14.69 15.86
CA VAL A 578 9.15 -14.12 14.55
C VAL A 578 7.63 -14.13 14.44
N VAL A 579 7.00 -12.96 14.52
CA VAL A 579 5.55 -12.80 14.55
C VAL A 579 5.10 -11.78 13.52
N TYR A 580 3.96 -12.00 12.90
CA TYR A 580 3.39 -11.05 11.96
C TYR A 580 2.79 -9.85 12.70
N ASN A 581 3.00 -8.65 12.16
CA ASN A 581 2.40 -7.43 12.68
C ASN A 581 2.09 -6.51 11.49
N SER A 582 0.82 -6.47 11.09
CA SER A 582 0.38 -5.70 9.93
C SER A 582 0.61 -4.19 10.10
N GLN A 583 0.52 -3.68 11.33
CA GLN A 583 0.73 -2.26 11.63
C GLN A 583 2.20 -1.84 11.48
N THR A 584 3.17 -2.67 11.90
CA THR A 584 4.60 -2.33 11.75
C THR A 584 5.06 -2.45 10.32
N VAL A 585 4.52 -3.42 9.56
CA VAL A 585 4.73 -3.53 8.11
C VAL A 585 4.20 -2.28 7.41
N ALA A 586 2.96 -1.87 7.70
CA ALA A 586 2.40 -0.63 7.15
C ALA A 586 3.18 0.62 7.59
N GLY A 587 3.66 0.66 8.84
CA GLY A 587 4.50 1.74 9.37
C GLY A 587 5.80 1.91 8.59
N GLY A 588 6.43 0.80 8.18
CA GLY A 588 7.66 0.85 7.37
C GLY A 588 7.43 1.45 5.98
N LEU A 589 6.25 1.24 5.40
CA LEU A 589 5.88 1.80 4.11
C LEU A 589 5.62 3.30 4.16
N VAL A 590 5.24 3.87 5.31
CA VAL A 590 5.11 5.33 5.48
C VAL A 590 6.46 6.05 5.33
N ALA A 591 7.58 5.35 5.56
CA ALA A 591 8.91 5.92 5.37
C ALA A 591 9.24 6.21 3.89
N VAL A 592 8.43 5.69 2.97
CA VAL A 592 8.55 5.96 1.54
C VAL A 592 7.27 6.70 1.10
N SER A 593 7.43 7.89 0.50
CA SER A 593 6.33 8.88 0.43
C SER A 593 5.53 8.77 -0.87
N ASN A 594 4.23 9.10 -0.85
CA ASN A 594 3.46 9.32 -2.08
C ASN A 594 4.12 10.37 -3.00
N PHE A 595 4.17 10.08 -4.31
CA PHE A 595 4.82 10.93 -5.32
C PHE A 595 3.78 11.57 -6.26
N VAL A 596 4.08 12.80 -6.68
CA VAL A 596 3.33 13.50 -7.74
C VAL A 596 3.93 13.06 -9.07
N LEU A 597 3.14 12.40 -9.93
CA LEU A 597 3.60 11.91 -11.23
C LEU A 597 3.75 13.02 -12.27
N GLY A 598 2.96 14.08 -12.12
CA GLY A 598 2.97 15.22 -13.03
C GLY A 598 1.93 16.25 -12.63
N VAL A 599 2.16 17.49 -13.05
CA VAL A 599 1.25 18.62 -12.90
C VAL A 599 1.03 19.24 -14.28
N VAL A 600 -0.22 19.53 -14.62
CA VAL A 600 -0.58 20.20 -15.87
C VAL A 600 -1.52 21.37 -15.59
N GLU A 601 -1.29 22.49 -16.28
CA GLU A 601 -2.20 23.62 -16.30
C GLU A 601 -3.31 23.38 -17.34
N LYS A 602 -4.55 23.75 -17.00
CA LYS A 602 -5.74 23.44 -17.82
C LYS A 602 -6.59 24.61 -18.18
#